data_AF-A0A531IWD7-F1
#
_entry.id   AF-A0A531IWD7-F1
#
_cell.length_a   1.000
_cell.length_b   1.000
_cell.length_c   1.000
_cell.angle_alpha   90.00
_cell.angle_beta   90.00
_cell.angle_gamma   90.00
#
_symmetry.space_group_name_H-M   'P 1'
#
loop_
_entity.id
_entity.type
_entity.pdbx_description
1 polymer ?
#
loop_
_entity_poly.entity_id
_entity_poly.type
_entity_poly.pdbx_seq_one_letter_code
_entity_poly.pdbx_strand_id
1 'polypeptide(L)'
;PVGVERGFMTRDAAVERTIATLRFFWNAPHGPEPDATGYKGFYYHFLDMKTGRRVWKCELSTVDTALLLAGVLAAGAYFDADDESELEIRRLA
;
A
#
# COMPACT_ATOMS: atom_id res chain seq x y z
N PRO A 1 -9.54 -6.23 6.02
CA PRO A 1 -10.33 -6.44 7.25
C PRO A 1 -11.85 -6.38 7.05
N VAL A 2 -12.45 -5.18 6.87
CA VAL A 2 -13.93 -5.04 6.86
C VAL A 2 -14.62 -5.91 5.82
N GLY A 3 -14.10 -5.99 4.60
CA GLY A 3 -14.70 -6.83 3.54
C GLY A 3 -14.69 -8.33 3.87
N VAL A 4 -13.65 -8.82 4.56
CA VAL A 4 -13.55 -10.22 4.99
C VAL A 4 -14.51 -10.48 6.16
N GLU A 5 -14.46 -9.64 7.20
CA GLU A 5 -15.31 -9.78 8.40
C GLU A 5 -16.81 -9.65 8.11
N ARG A 6 -17.17 -8.92 7.05
CA ARG A 6 -18.56 -8.76 6.61
C ARG A 6 -18.99 -9.75 5.54
N GLY A 7 -18.11 -10.68 5.15
CA GLY A 7 -18.40 -11.70 4.13
C GLY A 7 -18.58 -11.15 2.71
N PHE A 8 -18.09 -9.94 2.42
CA PHE A 8 -18.12 -9.35 1.09
C PHE A 8 -16.99 -9.88 0.18
N MET A 9 -15.93 -10.44 0.78
CA MET A 9 -14.84 -11.07 0.05
C MET A 9 -14.23 -12.20 0.88
N THR A 10 -13.63 -13.19 0.22
CA THR A 10 -12.90 -14.26 0.90
C THR A 10 -11.58 -13.72 1.47
N ARG A 11 -11.06 -14.36 2.52
CA ARG A 11 -9.77 -13.98 3.10
C ARG A 11 -8.64 -14.06 2.06
N ASP A 12 -8.59 -15.12 1.27
CA ASP A 12 -7.59 -15.30 0.21
C ASP A 12 -7.60 -14.17 -0.82
N ALA A 13 -8.78 -13.75 -1.30
CA ALA A 13 -8.90 -12.63 -2.23
C ALA A 13 -8.44 -11.31 -1.59
N ALA A 14 -8.60 -11.16 -0.27
CA ALA A 14 -8.10 -10.01 0.46
C ALA A 14 -6.57 -10.05 0.61
N VAL A 15 -5.99 -11.23 0.87
CA VAL A 15 -4.54 -11.46 0.94
C VAL A 15 -3.88 -11.10 -0.39
N GLU A 16 -4.38 -11.64 -1.50
CA GLU A 16 -3.84 -11.35 -2.84
C GLU A 16 -3.83 -9.85 -3.14
N ARG A 17 -4.94 -9.16 -2.85
CA ARG A 17 -5.07 -7.72 -3.07
C ARG A 17 -4.14 -6.90 -2.17
N THR A 18 -3.96 -7.34 -0.93
CA THR A 18 -3.07 -6.68 0.04
C THR A 18 -1.62 -6.82 -0.38
N ILE A 19 -1.16 -8.03 -0.71
CA ILE A 19 0.22 -8.28 -1.16
C ILE A 19 0.52 -7.48 -2.42
N ALA A 20 -0.39 -7.46 -3.41
CA ALA A 20 -0.18 -6.68 -4.62
C ALA A 20 0.02 -5.18 -4.32
N THR A 21 -0.74 -4.64 -3.38
CA THR A 21 -0.66 -3.22 -2.97
C THR A 21 0.64 -2.95 -2.19
N LEU A 22 0.99 -3.80 -1.22
CA LEU A 22 2.20 -3.64 -0.42
C LEU A 22 3.47 -3.79 -1.26
N ARG A 23 3.53 -4.79 -2.14
CA ARG A 23 4.66 -4.96 -3.07
C ARG A 23 4.85 -3.75 -3.97
N PHE A 24 3.76 -3.14 -4.45
CA PHE A 24 3.86 -1.91 -5.24
C PHE A 24 4.52 -0.80 -4.42
N PHE A 25 3.98 -0.45 -3.26
CA PHE A 25 4.50 0.67 -2.46
C PHE A 25 5.90 0.43 -1.91
N TRP A 26 6.25 -0.82 -1.59
CA TRP A 26 7.59 -1.22 -1.15
C TRP A 26 8.65 -1.01 -2.23
N ASN A 27 8.32 -1.32 -3.48
CA ASN A 27 9.25 -1.24 -4.62
C ASN A 27 9.08 0.05 -5.44
N ALA A 28 8.20 0.95 -5.03
CA ALA A 28 7.89 2.13 -5.80
C ALA A 28 9.13 3.05 -5.93
N PRO A 29 9.34 3.71 -7.09
CA PRO A 29 10.46 4.61 -7.26
C PRO A 29 10.32 5.83 -6.34
N HIS A 30 11.32 6.04 -5.50
CA HIS A 30 11.47 7.25 -4.70
C HIS A 30 12.68 8.05 -5.15
N GLY A 31 12.49 9.35 -5.38
CA GLY A 31 13.58 10.20 -5.85
C GLY A 31 13.16 11.64 -6.18
N PRO A 32 14.13 12.48 -6.58
CA PRO A 32 13.88 13.88 -6.93
C PRO A 32 13.21 14.03 -8.31
N GLU A 33 13.00 12.94 -9.05
CA GLU A 33 12.42 12.98 -10.38
C GLU A 33 10.99 13.54 -10.33
N PRO A 34 10.57 14.33 -11.35
CA PRO A 34 9.28 15.01 -11.31
C PRO A 34 8.08 14.06 -11.24
N ASP A 35 8.23 12.82 -11.71
CA ASP A 35 7.19 11.80 -11.82
C ASP A 35 7.41 10.59 -10.90
N ALA A 36 8.38 10.66 -9.97
CA ALA A 36 8.59 9.63 -8.96
C ALA A 36 7.31 9.39 -8.12
N THR A 37 7.13 8.18 -7.62
CA THR A 37 5.98 7.81 -6.77
C THR A 37 6.06 8.50 -5.41
N GLY A 38 7.27 8.66 -4.89
CA GLY A 38 7.51 9.32 -3.62
C GLY A 38 8.89 9.97 -3.53
N TYR A 39 9.15 10.61 -2.40
CA TYR A 39 10.43 11.21 -2.09
C TYR A 39 10.65 11.21 -0.58
N LYS A 40 11.84 10.77 -0.13
CA LYS A 40 12.22 10.71 1.29
C LYS A 40 11.20 10.00 2.20
N GLY A 41 10.62 8.90 1.72
CA GLY A 41 9.63 8.10 2.46
C GLY A 41 8.19 8.65 2.43
N PHE A 42 7.93 9.78 1.76
CA PHE A 42 6.58 10.31 1.55
C PHE A 42 6.10 10.02 0.14
N TYR A 43 4.79 9.88 -0.03
CA TYR A 43 4.13 9.68 -1.32
C TYR A 43 3.45 10.96 -1.82
N TYR A 44 3.39 11.10 -3.14
CA TYR A 44 2.61 12.17 -3.76
C TYR A 44 1.11 11.88 -3.65
N HIS A 45 0.31 12.94 -3.52
CA HIS A 45 -1.14 12.85 -3.32
C HIS A 45 -1.83 11.98 -4.39
N PHE A 46 -1.46 12.19 -5.66
CA PHE A 46 -2.06 11.50 -6.78
C PHE A 46 -1.01 10.77 -7.62
N LEU A 47 -1.25 9.47 -7.80
CA LEU A 47 -0.47 8.57 -8.63
C LEU A 47 -1.36 8.02 -9.75
N ASP A 48 -0.81 7.86 -10.93
CA ASP A 48 -1.46 7.13 -12.01
C ASP A 48 -1.59 5.65 -11.63
N MET A 49 -2.81 5.12 -11.70
CA MET A 49 -3.12 3.75 -11.23
C MET A 49 -2.44 2.64 -12.06
N LYS A 50 -1.92 2.94 -13.25
CA LYS A 50 -1.28 1.93 -14.12
C LYS A 50 0.24 1.97 -14.00
N THR A 51 0.81 3.14 -13.84
CA THR A 51 2.26 3.36 -13.85
C THR A 51 2.85 3.65 -12.47
N GLY A 52 2.02 4.06 -11.51
CA GLY A 52 2.45 4.49 -10.18
C GLY A 52 3.14 5.85 -10.17
N ARG A 53 3.22 6.54 -11.30
CA ARG A 53 3.90 7.84 -11.43
C ARG A 53 3.04 8.97 -10.89
N ARG A 54 3.67 10.00 -10.32
CA ARG A 54 2.98 11.21 -9.87
C ARG A 54 2.24 11.86 -11.04
N VAL A 55 1.01 12.30 -10.78
CA VAL A 55 0.19 13.04 -11.74
C VAL A 55 -0.22 14.42 -11.23
N TRP A 56 -0.72 15.24 -12.15
CA TRP A 56 -1.32 16.56 -11.88
C TRP A 56 -0.43 17.56 -11.14
N LYS A 57 0.89 17.35 -11.14
CA LYS A 57 1.87 18.17 -10.41
C LYS A 57 1.50 18.34 -8.92
N CYS A 58 0.81 17.35 -8.34
CA CYS A 58 0.38 17.38 -6.94
C CYS A 58 1.56 17.35 -5.96
N GLU A 59 1.37 17.79 -4.75
CA GLU A 59 2.36 17.84 -3.68
C GLU A 59 2.72 16.45 -3.12
N LEU A 60 3.88 16.37 -2.46
CA LEU A 60 4.11 15.30 -1.48
C LEU A 60 3.13 15.51 -0.34
N SER A 61 2.31 14.51 -0.06
CA SER A 61 1.23 14.61 0.91
C SER A 61 1.60 13.83 2.17
N THR A 62 1.87 14.56 3.26
CA THR A 62 2.10 13.94 4.57
C THR A 62 0.84 13.29 5.12
N VAL A 63 -0.33 13.87 4.84
CA VAL A 63 -1.63 13.33 5.26
C VAL A 63 -1.91 12.00 4.57
N ASP A 64 -1.80 11.95 3.24
CA ASP A 64 -2.12 10.71 2.52
C ASP A 64 -1.08 9.63 2.77
N THR A 65 0.19 10.01 2.96
CA THR A 65 1.22 9.08 3.43
C THR A 65 0.85 8.50 4.80
N ALA A 66 0.40 9.33 5.74
CA ALA A 66 -0.01 8.84 7.05
C ALA A 66 -1.23 7.90 6.97
N LEU A 67 -2.21 8.21 6.12
CA LEU A 67 -3.38 7.36 5.89
C LEU A 67 -2.98 6.02 5.26
N LEU A 68 -2.09 6.03 4.26
CA LEU A 68 -1.54 4.82 3.66
C LEU A 68 -0.86 3.97 4.73
N LEU A 69 0.07 4.54 5.51
CA LEU A 69 0.80 3.82 6.54
C LEU A 69 -0.10 3.29 7.66
N ALA A 70 -1.14 4.03 8.05
CA ALA A 70 -2.14 3.52 8.98
C ALA A 70 -2.87 2.28 8.43
N GLY A 71 -3.20 2.28 7.14
CA GLY A 71 -3.77 1.12 6.45
C GLY A 71 -2.80 -0.06 6.34
N VAL A 72 -1.52 0.21 6.07
CA VAL A 72 -0.44 -0.78 6.03
C VAL A 72 -0.29 -1.48 7.38
N LEU A 73 -0.16 -0.70 8.47
CA LEU A 73 -0.07 -1.24 9.83
C LEU A 73 -1.32 -2.03 10.23
N ALA A 74 -2.51 -1.54 9.88
CA ALA A 74 -3.75 -2.25 10.13
C ALA A 74 -3.83 -3.59 9.37
N ALA A 75 -3.29 -3.66 8.15
CA ALA A 75 -3.21 -4.90 7.39
C ALA A 75 -2.21 -5.88 8.04
N GLY A 76 -1.02 -5.42 8.41
CA GLY A 76 -0.01 -6.22 9.11
C GLY A 76 -0.52 -6.80 10.44
N ALA A 77 -1.36 -6.05 11.17
CA ALA A 77 -1.99 -6.53 12.40
C ALA A 77 -3.17 -7.49 12.16
N TYR A 78 -3.86 -7.39 11.02
CA TYR A 78 -5.06 -8.18 10.72
C TYR A 78 -4.77 -9.54 10.08
N PHE A 79 -3.71 -9.62 9.27
CA PHE A 79 -3.29 -10.86 8.60
C PHE A 79 -2.24 -11.59 9.45
N ASP A 80 -2.71 -12.39 10.41
CA ASP A 80 -1.93 -13.05 11.45
C ASP A 80 -1.85 -14.58 11.30
N ALA A 81 -2.38 -15.17 10.22
CA ALA A 81 -2.32 -16.61 10.03
C ALA A 81 -0.87 -17.11 9.84
N ASP A 82 -0.65 -18.36 10.24
CA ASP A 82 0.60 -19.10 10.00
C ASP A 82 0.63 -19.65 8.56
N ASP A 83 0.69 -18.71 7.62
CA ASP A 83 0.74 -18.92 6.18
C ASP A 83 1.83 -18.02 5.58
N GLU A 84 2.46 -18.48 4.49
CA GLU A 84 3.57 -17.75 3.84
C GLU A 84 3.12 -16.41 3.26
N SER A 85 1.90 -16.32 2.74
CA SER A 85 1.37 -15.11 2.13
C SER A 85 1.06 -14.05 3.19
N GLU A 86 0.43 -14.45 4.30
CA GLU A 86 0.19 -13.54 5.42
C GLU A 86 1.49 -13.15 6.15
N LEU A 87 2.47 -14.05 6.21
CA LEU A 87 3.81 -13.71 6.70
C LEU A 87 4.48 -12.65 5.82
N GLU A 88 4.31 -12.71 4.49
CA GLU A 88 4.81 -11.67 3.59
C GLU A 88 4.12 -10.32 3.85
N ILE A 89 2.79 -10.30 4.04
CA ILE A 89 2.07 -9.08 4.42
C ILE A 89 2.71 -8.44 5.65
N ARG A 90 2.97 -9.24 6.71
CA ARG A 90 3.60 -8.74 7.94
C ARG A 90 5.05 -8.28 7.79
N ARG A 91 5.76 -8.72 6.74
CA ARG A 91 7.13 -8.28 6.45
C ARG A 91 7.18 -6.98 5.66
N LEU A 92 6.20 -6.77 4.78
CA LEU A 92 6.10 -5.57 3.95
C LEU A 92 5.42 -4.40 4.68
N ALA A 93 4.59 -4.70 5.68
CA ALA A 93 3.88 -3.74 6.51
C ALA A 93 4.70 -3.27 7.71
#